data_AF-A0A4W3I1Q7-F1
#
_entry.id   AF-A0A4W3I1Q7-F1
#
_cell.length_a   1.000
_cell.length_b   1.000
_cell.length_c   1.000
_cell.angle_alpha   90.00
_cell.angle_beta   90.00
_cell.angle_gamma   90.00
#
_symmetry.space_group_name_H-M   'P 1'
#
loop_
_entity.id
_entity.type
_entity.pdbx_description
1 polymer ?
#
loop_
_entity_poly.entity_id
_entity_poly.type
_entity_poly.pdbx_seq_one_letter_code
_entity_poly.pdbx_strand_id
1 'polypeptide(L)'
;ITKNDPSLSLLQWDLVCSHKALKPLAQSVYMAGVLVGALVLGSLSDRLGRRAVLLGSCLLMAVAGSCAALSSSFSLYCLWRFLTGAAQSGIVLNAFSWSKCEGGEGWDEGAEVVIVNGYSYAAGQLLLAGLAFTIRHWRWLQFTISAPYFICFLYSW
;
A
#
# COMPACT_ATOMS: atom_id res chain seq x y z
N ILE A 1 29.71 14.05 -31.05
CA ILE A 1 28.52 14.75 -31.58
C ILE A 1 27.31 14.25 -30.77
N THR A 2 27.19 14.80 -29.54
CA THR A 2 26.06 15.60 -29.00
C THR A 2 24.99 14.72 -28.35
N LYS A 3 24.73 14.71 -27.03
CA LYS A 3 24.60 15.78 -26.02
C LYS A 3 25.07 15.26 -24.64
N ASN A 4 26.02 15.92 -23.98
CA ASN A 4 25.84 16.90 -22.88
C ASN A 4 25.14 16.33 -21.62
N ASP A 5 25.91 15.64 -20.76
CA ASP A 5 26.25 16.05 -19.37
C ASP A 5 26.66 14.80 -18.55
N PRO A 6 27.95 14.62 -18.20
CA PRO A 6 28.42 13.44 -17.47
C PRO A 6 28.03 13.42 -15.97
N SER A 7 27.22 14.37 -15.51
CA SER A 7 26.77 14.54 -14.12
C SER A 7 25.33 14.11 -13.84
N LEU A 8 24.46 13.94 -14.85
CA LEU A 8 23.01 13.89 -14.59
C LEU A 8 22.40 12.50 -14.37
N SER A 9 23.08 11.42 -14.77
CA SER A 9 22.56 10.04 -14.69
C SER A 9 23.41 9.10 -13.84
N LEU A 10 24.66 9.46 -13.50
CA LEU A 10 25.53 8.67 -12.61
C LEU A 10 25.27 8.93 -11.12
N LEU A 11 24.55 10.01 -10.78
CA LEU A 11 23.98 10.28 -9.45
C LEU A 11 22.68 9.49 -9.18
N GLN A 12 22.25 8.64 -10.12
CA GLN A 12 21.02 7.86 -10.01
C GLN A 12 20.99 6.97 -8.76
N TRP A 13 22.17 6.65 -8.20
CA TRP A 13 22.31 5.77 -7.04
C TRP A 13 23.72 5.95 -6.43
N ASP A 14 23.92 6.88 -5.49
CA ASP A 14 25.15 6.94 -4.67
C ASP A 14 25.15 5.77 -3.66
N LEU A 15 25.39 4.58 -4.20
CA LEU A 15 24.74 3.32 -3.78
C LEU A 15 25.53 2.49 -2.76
N VAL A 16 26.72 2.91 -2.34
CA VAL A 16 27.66 1.98 -1.67
C VAL A 16 27.67 2.09 -0.14
N CYS A 17 27.38 3.26 0.43
CA CYS A 17 27.29 3.42 1.90
C CYS A 17 25.84 3.54 2.44
N SER A 18 24.86 3.82 1.58
CA SER A 18 23.50 4.16 2.00
C SER A 18 22.48 3.01 1.89
N HIS A 19 22.86 1.86 1.32
CA HIS A 19 21.94 0.73 1.09
C HIS A 19 21.30 0.15 2.37
N LYS A 20 21.92 0.36 3.54
CA LYS A 20 21.33 0.03 4.86
C LYS A 20 20.37 1.09 5.39
N ALA A 21 20.53 2.37 5.03
CA ALA A 21 19.72 3.48 5.51
C ALA A 21 18.48 3.76 4.64
N LEU A 22 18.53 3.46 3.33
CA LEU A 22 17.37 3.68 2.45
C LEU A 22 16.15 2.81 2.80
N LYS A 23 16.37 1.55 3.20
CA LYS A 23 15.29 0.64 3.61
C LYS A 23 14.50 1.15 4.84
N PRO A 24 15.17 1.50 5.97
CA PRO A 24 14.46 2.03 7.13
C PRO A 24 13.86 3.41 6.88
N LEU A 25 14.45 4.25 6.02
CA LEU A 25 13.83 5.52 5.61
C LEU A 25 12.52 5.28 4.85
N ALA A 26 12.51 4.40 3.85
CA ALA A 26 11.30 4.07 3.10
C ALA A 26 10.21 3.45 4.00
N GLN A 27 10.61 2.63 4.98
CA GLN A 27 9.69 2.09 5.98
C GLN A 27 9.13 3.19 6.90
N SER A 28 9.96 4.13 7.35
CA SER A 28 9.52 5.25 8.19
C SER A 28 8.53 6.15 7.46
N VAL A 29 8.82 6.48 6.19
CA VAL A 29 7.90 7.25 5.32
C VAL A 29 6.59 6.50 5.11
N TYR A 30 6.64 5.19 4.90
CA TYR A 30 5.43 4.37 4.81
C TYR A 30 4.61 4.43 6.11
N MET A 31 5.23 4.28 7.27
CA MET A 31 4.53 4.36 8.56
C MET A 31 3.96 5.76 8.82
N ALA A 32 4.67 6.82 8.43
CA ALA A 32 4.13 8.18 8.47
C ALA A 32 2.89 8.31 7.57
N GLY A 33 2.92 7.72 6.37
CA GLY A 33 1.77 7.63 5.48
C GLY A 33 0.59 6.88 6.10
N VAL A 34 0.85 5.75 6.75
CA VAL A 34 -0.16 4.96 7.49
C VAL A 34 -0.85 5.82 8.55
N LEU A 35 -0.08 6.54 9.37
CA LEU A 35 -0.60 7.43 10.43
C LEU A 35 -1.48 8.55 9.86
N VAL A 36 -0.98 9.26 8.85
CA VAL A 36 -1.73 10.37 8.22
C VAL A 36 -2.97 9.85 7.51
N GLY A 37 -2.86 8.74 6.77
CA GLY A 37 -3.98 8.10 6.09
C GLY A 37 -5.04 7.60 7.06
N ALA A 38 -4.66 7.10 8.23
CA ALA A 38 -5.61 6.64 9.23
C ALA A 38 -6.48 7.79 9.76
N LEU A 39 -5.88 8.96 10.02
CA LEU A 39 -6.61 10.15 10.48
C LEU A 39 -7.49 10.74 9.38
N VAL A 40 -6.94 10.91 8.17
CA VAL A 40 -7.65 11.56 7.07
C VAL A 40 -8.71 10.64 6.48
N LEU A 41 -8.37 9.43 6.06
CA LEU A 41 -9.33 8.50 5.43
C LEU A 41 -10.33 7.94 6.43
N GLY A 42 -9.97 7.83 7.71
CA GLY A 42 -10.92 7.52 8.77
C GLY A 42 -12.00 8.58 8.89
N SER A 43 -11.61 9.84 9.09
CA SER A 43 -12.57 10.95 9.18
C SER A 43 -13.36 11.20 7.89
N LEU A 44 -12.75 10.91 6.73
CA LEU A 44 -13.40 11.02 5.43
C LEU A 44 -14.47 9.92 5.24
N SER A 45 -14.24 8.73 5.78
CA SER A 45 -15.17 7.60 5.71
C SER A 45 -16.52 7.90 6.37
N ASP A 46 -16.47 8.56 7.53
CA ASP A 46 -17.67 8.94 8.27
C ASP A 46 -18.52 9.98 7.52
N ARG A 47 -17.93 10.73 6.57
CA ARG A 47 -18.60 11.82 5.84
C ARG A 47 -19.04 11.43 4.42
N LEU A 48 -18.20 10.72 3.67
CA LEU A 48 -18.43 10.37 2.26
C LEU A 48 -19.06 8.98 2.09
N GLY A 49 -19.19 8.21 3.18
CA GLY A 49 -19.69 6.85 3.17
C GLY A 49 -18.57 5.82 2.99
N ARG A 50 -18.65 4.73 3.76
CA ARG A 50 -17.62 3.68 3.85
C ARG A 50 -17.26 3.05 2.50
N ARG A 51 -18.24 2.79 1.63
CA ARG A 51 -18.01 2.16 0.31
C ARG A 51 -17.20 3.06 -0.62
N ALA A 52 -17.49 4.35 -0.68
CA ALA A 52 -16.77 5.30 -1.55
C ALA A 52 -15.31 5.44 -1.12
N VAL A 53 -15.05 5.51 0.19
CA VAL A 53 -13.68 5.63 0.72
C VAL A 53 -12.88 4.32 0.54
N LEU A 54 -13.51 3.15 0.66
CA LEU A 54 -12.90 1.87 0.31
C LEU A 54 -12.45 1.82 -1.15
N LEU A 55 -13.34 2.19 -2.08
CA LEU A 55 -13.03 2.22 -3.51
C LEU A 55 -11.94 3.21 -3.85
N GLY A 56 -12.01 4.42 -3.29
CA GLY A 56 -10.97 5.44 -3.46
C GLY A 56 -9.61 4.99 -2.93
N SER A 57 -9.57 4.30 -1.79
CA SER A 57 -8.33 3.79 -1.20
C SER A 57 -7.74 2.63 -2.02
N CYS A 58 -8.58 1.73 -2.55
CA CYS A 58 -8.15 0.67 -3.48
C CYS A 58 -7.54 1.26 -4.77
N LEU A 59 -8.19 2.27 -5.36
CA LEU A 59 -7.65 2.97 -6.53
C LEU A 59 -6.31 3.65 -6.22
N LEU A 60 -6.23 4.36 -5.09
CA LEU A 60 -5.01 5.01 -4.68
C LEU A 60 -3.87 4.01 -4.47
N MET A 61 -4.14 2.85 -3.87
CA MET A 61 -3.18 1.76 -3.71
C MET A 61 -2.70 1.24 -5.07
N ALA A 62 -3.62 0.97 -5.99
CA ALA A 62 -3.32 0.40 -7.29
C ALA A 62 -2.47 1.36 -8.15
N VAL A 63 -2.82 2.65 -8.16
CA VAL A 63 -2.07 3.70 -8.86
C VAL A 63 -0.71 3.90 -8.20
N ALA A 64 -0.65 4.05 -6.88
CA ALA A 64 0.60 4.29 -6.19
C ALA A 64 1.57 3.10 -6.28
N GLY A 65 1.07 1.87 -6.24
CA GLY A 65 1.85 0.65 -6.47
C GLY A 65 2.42 0.57 -7.89
N SER A 66 1.62 0.89 -8.90
CA SER A 66 2.04 0.91 -10.31
C SER A 66 3.07 2.01 -10.58
N CYS A 67 2.86 3.20 -10.03
CA CYS A 67 3.78 4.33 -10.18
C CYS A 67 5.08 4.12 -9.39
N ALA A 68 5.05 3.42 -8.25
CA ALA A 68 6.27 3.00 -7.55
C ALA A 68 7.14 2.09 -8.43
N ALA A 69 6.54 1.21 -9.25
CA ALA A 69 7.23 0.31 -10.18
C ALA A 69 7.90 1.02 -11.37
N LEU A 70 7.42 2.22 -11.69
CA LEU A 70 7.90 3.05 -12.80
C LEU A 70 8.81 4.18 -12.33
N SER A 71 8.90 4.44 -11.01
CA SER A 71 9.67 5.55 -10.48
C SER A 71 11.17 5.37 -10.71
N SER A 72 11.77 6.32 -11.44
CA SER A 72 13.21 6.40 -11.70
C SER A 72 13.96 7.28 -10.70
N SER A 73 13.24 7.98 -9.81
CA SER A 73 13.80 8.93 -8.83
C SER A 73 13.43 8.55 -7.40
N PHE A 74 14.40 8.62 -6.48
CA PHE A 74 14.21 8.25 -5.06
C PHE A 74 13.12 9.08 -4.36
N SER A 75 13.05 10.38 -4.64
CA SER A 75 12.05 11.28 -4.04
C SER A 75 10.61 10.89 -4.48
N LEU A 76 10.42 10.57 -5.75
CA LEU A 76 9.15 10.05 -6.26
C LEU A 76 8.82 8.70 -5.64
N TYR A 77 9.80 7.79 -5.53
CA TYR A 77 9.60 6.51 -4.85
C TYR A 77 9.13 6.68 -3.39
N CYS A 78 9.72 7.62 -2.64
CA CYS A 78 9.28 7.94 -1.27
C CYS A 78 7.85 8.49 -1.24
N LEU A 79 7.48 9.36 -2.18
CA LEU A 79 6.13 9.91 -2.27
C LEU A 79 5.09 8.81 -2.55
N TRP A 80 5.37 7.92 -3.50
CA TRP A 80 4.52 6.76 -3.77
C TRP A 80 4.46 5.80 -2.58
N ARG A 81 5.57 5.64 -1.83
CA ARG A 81 5.57 4.85 -0.60
C ARG A 81 4.73 5.45 0.51
N PHE A 82 4.72 6.77 0.64
CA PHE A 82 3.83 7.48 1.56
C PHE A 82 2.36 7.26 1.18
N LEU A 83 2.03 7.43 -0.10
CA LEU A 83 0.67 7.24 -0.62
C LEU A 83 0.17 5.81 -0.46
N THR A 84 1.01 4.80 -0.73
CA THR A 84 0.65 3.39 -0.47
C THR A 84 0.41 3.12 1.01
N GLY A 85 1.17 3.76 1.91
CA GLY A 85 0.92 3.69 3.36
C GLY A 85 -0.43 4.28 3.75
N ALA A 86 -0.75 5.46 3.24
CA ALA A 86 -2.03 6.10 3.49
C ALA A 86 -3.21 5.28 2.92
N ALA A 87 -3.07 4.77 1.69
CA ALA A 87 -4.08 3.91 1.08
C ALA A 87 -4.28 2.61 1.89
N GLN A 88 -3.21 2.01 2.40
CA GLN A 88 -3.31 0.78 3.20
C GLN A 88 -4.12 1.00 4.48
N SER A 89 -3.84 2.08 5.22
CA SER A 89 -4.60 2.36 6.44
C SER A 89 -6.07 2.65 6.16
N GLY A 90 -6.37 3.35 5.05
CA GLY A 90 -7.73 3.55 4.57
C GLY A 90 -8.47 2.24 4.30
N ILE A 91 -7.85 1.30 3.57
CA ILE A 91 -8.45 -0.02 3.28
C ILE A 91 -8.70 -0.79 4.57
N VAL A 92 -7.68 -0.87 5.44
CA VAL A 92 -7.75 -1.64 6.69
C VAL A 92 -8.84 -1.10 7.61
N LEU A 93 -8.86 0.19 7.90
CA LEU A 93 -9.84 0.81 8.81
C LEU A 93 -11.27 0.62 8.30
N ASN A 94 -11.49 0.84 7.01
CA ASN A 94 -12.81 0.72 6.41
C ASN A 94 -13.28 -0.74 6.31
N ALA A 95 -12.37 -1.68 6.00
CA ALA A 95 -12.67 -3.11 6.00
C ALA A 95 -13.05 -3.61 7.40
N PHE A 96 -12.26 -3.28 8.43
CA PHE A 96 -12.60 -3.63 9.82
C PHE A 96 -13.95 -3.05 10.24
N SER A 97 -14.19 -1.79 9.90
CA SER A 97 -15.44 -1.12 10.26
C SER A 97 -16.63 -1.73 9.52
N TRP A 98 -16.46 -2.11 8.25
CA TRP A 98 -17.48 -2.78 7.46
C TRP A 98 -17.83 -4.16 8.04
N SER A 99 -16.84 -5.01 8.32
CA SER A 99 -17.05 -6.34 8.90
C SER A 99 -17.78 -6.29 10.25
N LYS A 100 -17.55 -5.23 11.04
CA LYS A 100 -18.27 -5.00 12.29
C LYS A 100 -19.74 -4.63 12.13
N CYS A 101 -20.11 -3.97 11.03
CA CYS A 101 -21.51 -3.64 10.76
C CYS A 101 -22.30 -4.82 10.21
N GLU A 102 -21.64 -5.79 9.60
CA GLU A 102 -22.28 -6.96 8.98
C GLU A 102 -22.55 -8.09 10.00
N GLY A 103 -21.80 -8.14 11.11
CA GLY A 103 -21.94 -9.16 12.16
C GLY A 103 -23.21 -9.05 13.03
N GLY A 104 -23.64 -7.84 13.39
CA GLY A 104 -24.74 -7.63 14.33
C GLY A 104 -24.26 -7.23 15.74
N GLU A 105 -25.17 -6.69 16.56
CA GLU A 105 -24.88 -6.03 17.86
C GLU A 105 -24.51 -7.01 19.01
N GLY A 106 -23.87 -8.14 18.71
CA GLY A 106 -23.33 -9.06 19.71
C GLY A 106 -21.98 -8.58 20.24
N TRP A 107 -21.90 -8.29 21.54
CA TRP A 107 -20.67 -7.80 22.20
C TRP A 107 -19.50 -8.82 22.17
N ASP A 108 -19.74 -10.08 21.76
CA ASP A 108 -18.73 -11.14 21.60
C ASP A 108 -18.20 -11.32 20.17
N GLU A 109 -18.86 -10.80 19.14
CA GLU A 109 -18.44 -10.99 17.73
C GLU A 109 -17.21 -10.15 17.34
N GLY A 110 -16.85 -9.20 18.20
CA GLY A 110 -15.73 -8.33 17.96
C GLY A 110 -14.38 -9.03 17.95
N ALA A 111 -14.22 -10.06 18.78
CA ALA A 111 -13.00 -10.86 18.83
C ALA A 111 -12.88 -11.73 17.57
N GLU A 112 -13.98 -12.34 17.13
CA GLU A 112 -13.99 -13.20 15.95
C GLU A 112 -13.63 -12.43 14.67
N VAL A 113 -14.21 -11.25 14.46
CA VAL A 113 -13.88 -10.40 13.30
C VAL A 113 -12.40 -10.02 13.29
N VAL A 114 -11.81 -9.72 14.45
CA VAL A 114 -10.39 -9.39 14.55
C VAL A 114 -9.51 -10.61 14.29
N ILE A 115 -9.89 -11.77 14.79
CA ILE A 115 -9.18 -13.04 14.59
C ILE A 115 -9.22 -13.45 13.12
N VAL A 116 -10.41 -13.46 12.50
CA VAL A 116 -10.58 -13.78 11.07
C VAL A 116 -9.77 -12.82 10.20
N ASN A 117 -9.85 -11.51 10.46
CA ASN A 117 -9.09 -10.53 9.69
C ASN A 117 -7.57 -10.71 9.88
N GLY A 118 -7.14 -11.01 11.10
CA GLY A 118 -5.75 -11.33 11.44
C GLY A 118 -5.24 -12.56 10.67
N TYR A 119 -6.03 -13.64 10.60
CA TYR A 119 -5.69 -14.83 9.82
C TYR A 119 -5.62 -14.54 8.33
N SER A 120 -6.56 -13.79 7.77
CA SER A 120 -6.49 -13.39 6.36
C SER A 120 -5.29 -12.49 6.05
N TYR A 121 -4.92 -11.59 6.97
CA TYR A 121 -3.72 -10.77 6.81
C TYR A 121 -2.45 -11.62 6.85
N ALA A 122 -2.36 -12.55 7.80
CA ALA A 122 -1.23 -13.48 7.92
C ALA A 122 -1.10 -14.38 6.67
N ALA A 123 -2.21 -14.94 6.19
CA ALA A 123 -2.25 -15.72 4.96
C ALA A 123 -1.80 -14.90 3.74
N GLY A 124 -2.26 -13.63 3.64
CA GLY A 124 -1.83 -12.71 2.61
C GLY A 124 -0.32 -12.44 2.64
N GLN A 125 0.27 -12.22 3.81
CA GLN A 125 1.72 -12.03 3.97
C GLN A 125 2.51 -13.30 3.62
N LEU A 126 2.01 -14.49 3.97
CA LEU A 126 2.63 -15.77 3.61
C LEU A 126 2.62 -16.01 2.10
N LEU A 127 1.51 -15.71 1.43
CA LEU A 127 1.41 -15.75 -0.02
C LEU A 127 2.38 -14.74 -0.66
N LEU A 128 2.47 -13.53 -0.13
CA LEU A 128 3.41 -12.51 -0.59
C LEU A 128 4.86 -12.96 -0.44
N ALA A 129 5.21 -13.59 0.68
CA ALA A 129 6.54 -14.15 0.92
C ALA A 129 6.85 -15.28 -0.07
N GLY A 130 5.90 -16.19 -0.31
CA GLY A 130 6.05 -17.25 -1.32
C GLY A 130 6.23 -16.69 -2.75
N LEU A 131 5.46 -15.66 -3.11
CA LEU A 131 5.61 -14.94 -4.37
C LEU A 131 6.95 -14.20 -4.47
N ALA A 132 7.46 -13.65 -3.37
CA ALA A 132 8.78 -13.00 -3.34
C ALA A 132 9.94 -13.98 -3.59
N PHE A 133 9.79 -15.25 -3.19
CA PHE A 133 10.79 -16.29 -3.49
C PHE A 133 10.78 -16.71 -4.97
N THR A 134 9.61 -16.70 -5.62
CA THR A 134 9.46 -17.10 -7.02
C THR A 134 9.75 -15.96 -8.01
N ILE A 135 9.50 -14.71 -7.63
CA ILE A 135 9.65 -13.52 -8.48
C ILE A 135 10.80 -12.64 -7.95
N ARG A 136 12.01 -12.81 -8.49
CA ARG A 136 13.18 -11.96 -8.16
C ARG A 136 13.12 -10.54 -8.72
N HIS A 137 12.26 -10.26 -9.70
CA HIS A 137 12.09 -8.93 -10.27
C HIS A 137 11.03 -8.12 -9.51
N TRP A 138 11.49 -7.12 -8.74
CA TRP A 138 10.66 -6.25 -7.88
C TRP A 138 9.47 -5.57 -8.57
N ARG A 139 9.56 -5.31 -9.89
CA ARG A 139 8.48 -4.70 -10.69
C ARG A 139 7.29 -5.64 -10.91
N TRP A 140 7.57 -6.91 -11.15
CA TRP A 140 6.54 -7.94 -11.33
C TRP A 140 5.82 -8.22 -10.00
N LEU A 141 6.57 -8.19 -8.89
CA LEU A 141 5.98 -8.34 -7.56
C LEU A 141 4.96 -7.23 -7.26
N GLN A 142 5.28 -5.98 -7.60
CA GLN A 142 4.35 -4.86 -7.42
C GLN A 142 3.09 -4.97 -8.30
N PHE A 143 3.21 -5.50 -9.52
CA PHE A 143 2.05 -5.76 -10.38
C PHE A 143 1.15 -6.85 -9.81
N THR A 144 1.71 -7.96 -9.34
CA THR A 144 0.93 -9.05 -8.73
C THR A 144 0.18 -8.60 -7.49
N ILE A 145 0.75 -7.69 -6.70
CA ILE A 145 0.10 -7.12 -5.52
C ILE A 145 -1.03 -6.16 -5.93
N SER A 146 -0.86 -5.41 -7.03
CA SER A 146 -1.83 -4.42 -7.50
C SER A 146 -3.03 -5.05 -8.23
N ALA A 147 -2.82 -6.18 -8.91
CA ALA A 147 -3.83 -6.90 -9.69
C ALA A 147 -5.12 -7.27 -8.90
N PRO A 148 -5.07 -7.84 -7.69
CA PRO A 148 -6.29 -8.16 -6.93
C PRO A 148 -7.09 -6.90 -6.56
N TYR A 149 -6.43 -5.76 -6.28
CA TYR A 149 -7.12 -4.51 -5.99
C TYR A 149 -7.87 -3.96 -7.20
N PHE A 150 -7.31 -4.10 -8.41
CA PHE A 150 -8.00 -3.75 -9.65
C PHE A 150 -9.21 -4.65 -9.92
N ILE A 151 -9.08 -5.96 -9.68
CA ILE A 151 -10.18 -6.93 -9.87
C ILE A 151 -11.32 -6.63 -8.89
N CYS A 152 -11.02 -6.40 -7.62
CA CYS A 152 -12.02 -6.01 -6.63
C CYS A 152 -12.71 -4.69 -6.99
N PHE A 153 -11.96 -3.70 -7.47
CA PHE A 153 -12.54 -2.43 -7.93
C PHE A 153 -13.51 -2.64 -9.10
N LEU A 154 -13.10 -3.40 -10.13
CA LEU A 154 -13.93 -3.70 -11.30
C LEU A 154 -15.17 -4.53 -10.96
N TYR A 155 -15.09 -5.44 -9.99
CA TYR A 155 -16.22 -6.27 -9.55
C TYR A 155 -17.22 -5.51 -8.66
N SER A 156 -16.76 -4.44 -8.02
CA SER A 156 -17.56 -3.65 -7.07
C SER A 156 -18.38 -2.52 -7.71
N TRP A 157 -18.25 -2.29 -9.02
CA TRP A 157 -19.01 -1.34 -9.83
C TRP A 157 -20.15 -2.08 -10.55
#